data_AF-A0AA96ZA71-F1
#
_entry.id   AF-A0AA96ZA71-F1
#
_cell.length_a   1.000
_cell.length_b   1.000
_cell.length_c   1.000
_cell.angle_alpha   90.00
_cell.angle_beta   90.00
_cell.angle_gamma   90.00
#
_symmetry.space_group_name_H-M   'P 1'
#
loop_
_entity.id
_entity.type
_entity.pdbx_description
1 polymer ?
#
loop_
_entity_poly.entity_id
_entity_poly.type
_entity_poly.pdbx_seq_one_letter_code
_entity_poly.pdbx_strand_id
1 'polypeptide(L)'
;MKELVKPFATTVGYMLKVLKSNADINDFNAEFKMIRHGNYFEFINSVKGEVPETVVYQKGIITSGNTPKEDDFDFLGLFNSNPSLIKFYNKCYSKYGTIDDKDIPNSIYGIAALFEISVRMHANNNQLIEQREKLVDTIDKLGKFKNLTIEEIEKLHKGRKFINMIKHFNNQFPTWNDGIKAMTIAYELLKTHKLTII
;
A
#
# COMPACT_ATOMS: atom_id res chain seq x y z
N MET A 1 15.21 1.04 -5.26
CA MET A 1 14.08 0.76 -4.33
C MET A 1 13.62 2.02 -3.60
N LYS A 2 14.49 2.75 -2.88
CA LYS A 2 14.11 4.00 -2.17
C LYS A 2 13.38 5.04 -3.03
N GLU A 3 13.74 5.18 -4.30
CA GLU A 3 13.12 6.13 -5.24
C GLU A 3 11.68 5.77 -5.67
N LEU A 4 11.28 4.50 -5.53
CA LEU A 4 9.93 4.02 -5.85
C LEU A 4 9.01 4.08 -4.63
N VAL A 5 9.59 3.77 -3.47
CA VAL A 5 8.84 3.64 -2.21
C VAL A 5 8.40 5.00 -1.69
N LYS A 6 9.17 6.07 -1.97
CA LYS A 6 8.82 7.43 -1.56
C LYS A 6 7.56 7.94 -2.30
N PRO A 7 7.47 7.92 -3.65
CA PRO A 7 6.24 8.29 -4.34
C PRO A 7 5.01 7.48 -3.90
N PHE A 8 5.17 6.17 -3.68
CA PHE A 8 4.07 5.35 -3.17
C PHE A 8 3.60 5.78 -1.78
N ALA A 9 4.51 5.85 -0.82
CA ALA A 9 4.17 6.24 0.56
C ALA A 9 3.55 7.63 0.62
N THR A 10 4.05 8.58 -0.19
CA THR A 10 3.48 9.92 -0.31
C THR A 10 2.08 9.89 -0.92
N THR A 11 1.91 9.19 -2.06
CA THR A 11 0.64 9.15 -2.79
C THR A 11 -0.45 8.43 -2.00
N VAL A 12 -0.17 7.22 -1.53
CA VAL A 12 -1.12 6.41 -0.76
C VAL A 12 -1.35 7.01 0.62
N GLY A 13 -0.32 7.56 1.27
CA GLY A 13 -0.48 8.27 2.53
C GLY A 13 -1.42 9.48 2.37
N TYR A 14 -1.26 10.27 1.31
CA TYR A 14 -2.16 11.38 1.02
C TYR A 14 -3.58 10.90 0.67
N MET A 15 -3.71 9.81 -0.11
CA MET A 15 -5.01 9.19 -0.41
C MET A 15 -5.75 8.75 0.86
N LEU A 16 -5.05 8.13 1.81
CA LEU A 16 -5.61 7.76 3.12
C LEU A 16 -6.05 8.99 3.92
N LYS A 17 -5.32 10.10 3.82
CA LYS A 17 -5.69 11.37 4.44
C LYS A 17 -6.97 11.96 3.83
N VAL A 18 -7.10 11.92 2.51
CA VAL A 18 -8.35 12.31 1.80
C VAL A 18 -9.52 11.48 2.30
N LEU A 19 -9.36 10.14 2.38
CA LEU A 19 -10.39 9.25 2.90
C LEU A 19 -10.79 9.58 4.34
N LYS A 20 -9.82 9.77 5.24
CA LYS A 20 -10.09 10.13 6.64
C LYS A 20 -10.82 11.45 6.75
N SER A 21 -10.49 12.44 5.90
CA SER A 21 -11.13 13.75 5.92
C SER A 21 -12.61 13.74 5.49
N ASN A 22 -13.11 12.59 5.00
CA ASN A 22 -14.45 12.44 4.46
C ASN A 22 -14.75 13.42 3.29
N ALA A 23 -13.71 13.83 2.57
CA ALA A 23 -13.85 14.63 1.35
C ALA A 23 -14.55 13.81 0.25
N ASP A 24 -15.29 14.49 -0.64
CA ASP A 24 -15.91 13.82 -1.78
C ASP A 24 -14.86 13.32 -2.79
N ILE A 25 -14.74 12.00 -2.87
CA ILE A 25 -13.79 11.30 -3.74
C ILE A 25 -14.33 10.91 -5.10
N ASN A 26 -15.54 11.32 -5.50
CA ASN A 26 -16.18 10.85 -6.75
C ASN A 26 -15.26 10.92 -7.98
N ASP A 27 -14.55 12.03 -8.18
CA ASP A 27 -13.63 12.24 -9.31
C ASP A 27 -12.41 11.29 -9.33
N PHE A 28 -12.08 10.67 -8.21
CA PHE A 28 -10.92 9.78 -8.07
C PHE A 28 -11.29 8.40 -7.51
N ASN A 29 -12.59 8.09 -7.38
CA ASN A 29 -13.06 6.87 -6.70
C ASN A 29 -12.57 5.60 -7.40
N ALA A 30 -12.46 5.63 -8.73
CA ALA A 30 -11.94 4.53 -9.53
C ALA A 30 -10.46 4.26 -9.18
N GLU A 31 -9.61 5.28 -9.25
CA GLU A 31 -8.18 5.17 -8.94
C GLU A 31 -7.94 4.77 -7.48
N PHE A 32 -8.72 5.33 -6.54
CA PHE A 32 -8.63 4.97 -5.12
C PHE A 32 -8.90 3.48 -4.92
N LYS A 33 -9.92 2.94 -5.59
CA LYS A 33 -10.23 1.51 -5.55
C LYS A 33 -9.09 0.69 -6.17
N MET A 34 -8.60 1.07 -7.35
CA MET A 34 -7.54 0.35 -8.05
C MET A 34 -6.27 0.22 -7.17
N ILE A 35 -5.80 1.34 -6.58
CA ILE A 35 -4.65 1.34 -5.67
C ILE A 35 -4.91 0.47 -4.44
N ARG A 36 -6.07 0.63 -3.78
CA ARG A 36 -6.43 -0.14 -2.56
C ARG A 36 -6.51 -1.66 -2.79
N HIS A 37 -6.81 -2.06 -4.02
CA HIS A 37 -6.93 -3.47 -4.41
C HIS A 37 -5.69 -4.01 -5.12
N GLY A 38 -4.61 -3.22 -5.21
CA GLY A 38 -3.37 -3.63 -5.88
C GLY A 38 -3.51 -3.82 -7.39
N ASN A 39 -4.54 -3.22 -8.01
CA ASN A 39 -4.79 -3.31 -9.45
C ASN A 39 -4.01 -2.22 -10.20
N TYR A 40 -2.69 -2.38 -10.26
CA TYR A 40 -1.80 -1.40 -10.86
C TYR A 40 -1.95 -1.31 -12.38
N PHE A 41 -2.33 -2.40 -13.05
CA PHE A 41 -2.59 -2.41 -14.49
C PHE A 41 -3.72 -1.44 -14.88
N GLU A 42 -4.90 -1.59 -14.27
CA GLU A 42 -6.02 -0.67 -14.53
C GLU A 42 -5.70 0.76 -14.09
N PHE A 43 -4.97 0.91 -12.98
CA PHE A 43 -4.56 2.23 -12.48
C PHE A 43 -3.67 2.98 -13.49
N ILE A 44 -2.65 2.31 -14.04
CA ILE A 44 -1.76 2.88 -15.06
C ILE A 44 -2.56 3.30 -16.29
N ASN A 45 -3.45 2.43 -16.76
CA ASN A 45 -4.28 2.69 -17.94
C ASN A 45 -5.28 3.83 -17.71
N SER A 46 -5.80 4.01 -16.49
CA SER A 46 -6.69 5.12 -16.13
C SER A 46 -5.93 6.46 -16.08
N VAL A 47 -4.81 6.50 -15.37
CA VAL A 47 -4.02 7.73 -15.16
C VAL A 47 -3.26 8.14 -16.43
N LYS A 48 -2.98 7.18 -17.31
CA LYS A 48 -2.17 7.33 -18.53
C LYS A 48 -0.79 7.90 -18.19
N GLY A 49 -0.14 7.34 -17.17
CA GLY A 49 1.26 7.64 -16.89
C GLY A 49 2.17 6.83 -17.80
N GLU A 50 3.40 7.29 -17.98
CA GLU A 50 4.43 6.50 -18.65
C GLU A 50 4.71 5.22 -17.87
N VAL A 51 5.02 4.14 -18.59
CA VAL A 51 5.49 2.90 -18.00
C VAL A 51 6.98 2.81 -18.26
N PRO A 52 7.82 2.71 -17.21
CA PRO A 52 9.26 2.58 -17.39
C PRO A 52 9.61 1.33 -18.20
N GLU A 53 10.70 1.39 -18.96
CA GLU A 53 11.27 0.20 -19.58
C GLU A 53 11.73 -0.76 -18.46
N THR A 54 11.23 -1.99 -18.49
CA THR A 54 11.56 -3.02 -17.50
C THR A 54 12.07 -4.28 -18.16
N VAL A 55 12.99 -4.96 -17.48
CA VAL A 55 13.46 -6.30 -17.85
C VAL A 55 13.20 -7.22 -16.66
N VAL A 56 12.40 -8.26 -16.89
CA VAL A 56 12.00 -9.23 -15.87
C VAL A 56 12.60 -10.57 -16.23
N TYR A 57 13.35 -11.15 -15.29
CA TYR A 57 13.84 -12.52 -15.37
C TYR A 57 13.03 -13.40 -14.41
N GLN A 58 12.37 -14.42 -14.94
CA GLN A 58 11.60 -15.38 -14.15
C GLN A 58 11.89 -16.80 -14.65
N LYS A 59 12.60 -17.59 -13.83
CA LYS A 59 12.87 -19.02 -14.09
C LYS A 59 13.42 -19.31 -15.51
N GLY A 60 14.34 -18.48 -15.99
CA GLY A 60 14.93 -18.63 -17.33
C GLY A 60 14.20 -17.88 -18.45
N ILE A 61 13.02 -17.34 -18.18
CA ILE A 61 12.26 -16.51 -19.13
C ILE A 61 12.62 -15.05 -18.91
N ILE A 62 13.09 -14.39 -19.97
CA ILE A 62 13.33 -12.95 -19.99
C ILE A 62 12.17 -12.30 -20.75
N THR A 63 11.53 -11.33 -20.12
CA THR A 63 10.59 -10.42 -20.80
C THR A 63 11.06 -8.99 -20.63
N SER A 64 10.93 -8.18 -21.67
CA SER A 64 11.28 -6.77 -21.65
C SER A 64 10.21 -5.91 -22.30
N GLY A 65 10.10 -4.67 -21.84
CA GLY A 65 9.26 -3.67 -22.47
C GLY A 65 8.74 -2.62 -21.50
N ASN A 66 7.89 -1.77 -22.03
CA ASN A 66 7.25 -0.63 -21.37
C ASN A 66 5.72 -0.75 -21.40
N THR A 67 5.20 -1.97 -21.45
CA THR A 67 3.75 -2.23 -21.46
C THR A 67 3.38 -2.87 -20.11
N PRO A 68 2.38 -2.34 -19.38
CA PRO A 68 1.96 -2.94 -18.13
C PRO A 68 1.26 -4.26 -18.43
N LYS A 69 1.44 -5.28 -17.59
CA LYS A 69 0.74 -6.57 -17.70
C LYS A 69 -0.28 -6.72 -16.58
N GLU A 70 -1.37 -7.41 -16.85
CA GLU A 70 -2.43 -7.65 -15.86
C GLU A 70 -1.93 -8.44 -14.64
N ASP A 71 -0.99 -9.36 -14.87
CA ASP A 71 -0.40 -10.20 -13.83
C ASP A 71 0.70 -9.49 -13.02
N ASP A 72 1.07 -8.26 -13.38
CA ASP A 72 2.07 -7.49 -12.64
C ASP A 72 1.40 -6.81 -11.42
N PHE A 73 1.46 -7.47 -10.26
CA PHE A 73 0.96 -6.92 -8.99
C PHE A 73 2.05 -6.78 -7.93
N ASP A 74 1.74 -6.03 -6.86
CA ASP A 74 2.62 -5.63 -5.76
C ASP A 74 4.01 -5.10 -6.18
N PHE A 75 5.03 -5.93 -6.39
CA PHE A 75 6.38 -5.43 -6.70
C PHE A 75 6.47 -4.79 -8.09
N LEU A 76 6.23 -5.58 -9.14
CA LEU A 76 6.39 -5.12 -10.52
C LEU A 76 5.30 -4.13 -10.91
N GLY A 77 4.06 -4.38 -10.48
CA GLY A 77 2.95 -3.44 -10.65
C GLY A 77 3.22 -2.08 -9.98
N LEU A 78 3.77 -2.07 -8.76
CA LEU A 78 4.14 -0.83 -8.10
C LEU A 78 5.27 -0.11 -8.83
N PHE A 79 6.30 -0.84 -9.26
CA PHE A 79 7.42 -0.28 -10.02
C PHE A 79 6.89 0.43 -11.28
N ASN A 80 6.08 -0.28 -12.07
CA ASN A 80 5.54 0.21 -13.33
C ASN A 80 4.56 1.37 -13.13
N SER A 81 3.86 1.42 -11.99
CA SER A 81 2.91 2.49 -11.69
C SER A 81 3.56 3.76 -11.13
N ASN A 82 4.86 3.79 -10.87
CA ASN A 82 5.51 4.93 -10.21
C ASN A 82 5.25 6.29 -10.90
N PRO A 83 5.40 6.44 -12.24
CA PRO A 83 5.06 7.70 -12.92
C PRO A 83 3.56 8.04 -12.82
N SER A 84 2.71 7.02 -12.88
CA SER A 84 1.25 7.18 -12.68
C SER A 84 0.91 7.63 -11.26
N LEU A 85 1.59 7.12 -10.24
CA LEU A 85 1.40 7.53 -8.84
C LEU A 85 1.72 9.02 -8.65
N ILE A 86 2.84 9.50 -9.21
CA ILE A 86 3.23 10.91 -9.14
C ILE A 86 2.18 11.80 -9.84
N LYS A 87 1.77 11.42 -11.05
CA LYS A 87 0.75 12.17 -11.81
C LYS A 87 -0.60 12.20 -11.08
N PHE A 88 -1.00 11.06 -10.51
CA PHE A 88 -2.21 10.94 -9.73
C PHE A 88 -2.17 11.76 -8.44
N TYR A 89 -1.05 11.73 -7.70
CA TYR A 89 -0.84 12.56 -6.52
C TYR A 89 -1.00 14.04 -6.85
N ASN A 90 -0.37 14.54 -7.92
CA ASN A 90 -0.48 15.94 -8.33
C ASN A 90 -1.92 16.34 -8.65
N LYS A 91 -2.68 15.47 -9.34
CA LYS A 91 -4.11 15.70 -9.62
C LYS A 91 -4.94 15.74 -8.33
N CYS A 92 -4.74 14.78 -7.43
CA CYS A 92 -5.43 14.75 -6.14
C CYS A 92 -5.10 15.99 -5.31
N TYR A 93 -3.82 16.34 -5.21
CA TYR A 93 -3.36 17.51 -4.46
C TYR A 93 -3.90 18.81 -5.05
N SER A 94 -3.98 18.93 -6.38
CA SER A 94 -4.59 20.09 -7.03
C SER A 94 -6.07 20.25 -6.69
N LYS A 95 -6.80 19.16 -6.40
CA LYS A 95 -8.22 19.21 -6.02
C LYS A 95 -8.42 19.48 -4.54
N TYR A 96 -7.73 18.73 -3.67
CA TYR A 96 -7.99 18.75 -2.22
C TYR A 96 -7.05 19.65 -1.43
N GLY A 97 -5.95 20.10 -2.05
CA GLY A 97 -4.95 20.96 -1.42
C GLY A 97 -4.31 20.34 -0.18
N THR A 98 -3.83 21.18 0.72
CA THR A 98 -3.34 20.69 2.02
C THR A 98 -4.53 20.36 2.91
N ILE A 99 -4.64 19.10 3.30
CA ILE A 99 -5.54 18.66 4.37
C ILE A 99 -4.76 18.76 5.68
N ASP A 100 -5.33 19.37 6.72
CA ASP A 100 -4.76 19.33 8.07
C ASP A 100 -5.52 18.30 8.92
N ASP A 101 -4.79 17.45 9.63
CA ASP A 101 -5.38 16.39 10.45
C ASP A 101 -4.77 16.44 11.84
N LYS A 102 -5.62 16.79 12.82
CA LYS A 102 -5.21 16.98 14.22
C LYS A 102 -5.09 15.66 14.98
N ASP A 103 -5.69 14.57 14.49
CA ASP A 103 -5.67 13.28 15.19
C ASP A 103 -4.52 12.39 14.73
N ILE A 104 -4.15 12.44 13.44
CA ILE A 104 -3.14 11.55 12.85
C ILE A 104 -2.02 12.37 12.19
N PRO A 105 -0.77 12.25 12.67
CA PRO A 105 0.38 12.87 12.03
C PRO A 105 0.61 12.35 10.59
N ASN A 106 1.08 13.23 9.69
CA ASN A 106 1.38 12.87 8.29
C ASN A 106 2.31 11.66 8.15
N SER A 107 3.26 11.49 9.06
CA SER A 107 4.19 10.35 9.05
C SER A 107 3.47 9.01 9.23
N ILE A 108 2.38 8.96 10.01
CA ILE A 108 1.62 7.73 10.24
C ILE A 108 0.90 7.27 8.98
N TYR A 109 0.40 8.20 8.15
CA TYR A 109 -0.19 7.85 6.86
C TYR A 109 0.83 7.18 5.91
N GLY A 110 2.06 7.70 5.89
CA GLY A 110 3.16 7.08 5.16
C GLY A 110 3.51 5.69 5.72
N ILE A 111 3.59 5.54 7.05
CA ILE A 111 3.83 4.26 7.71
C ILE A 111 2.73 3.24 7.39
N ALA A 112 1.46 3.64 7.42
CA ALA A 112 0.33 2.78 7.09
C ALA A 112 0.40 2.28 5.64
N ALA A 113 0.74 3.16 4.70
CA ALA A 113 0.97 2.78 3.30
C ALA A 113 2.12 1.77 3.19
N LEU A 114 3.26 2.06 3.82
CA LEU A 114 4.44 1.20 3.82
C LEU A 114 4.21 -0.16 4.46
N PHE A 115 3.45 -0.20 5.56
CA PHE A 115 3.07 -1.43 6.24
C PHE A 115 2.32 -2.37 5.31
N GLU A 116 1.23 -1.90 4.67
CA GLU A 116 0.39 -2.74 3.82
C GLU A 116 1.17 -3.27 2.62
N ILE A 117 1.91 -2.40 1.93
CA ILE A 117 2.67 -2.81 0.75
C ILE A 117 3.86 -3.72 1.11
N SER A 118 4.48 -3.53 2.27
CA SER A 118 5.56 -4.40 2.74
C SER A 118 5.07 -5.82 2.94
N VAL A 119 3.95 -5.99 3.64
CA VAL A 119 3.33 -7.32 3.84
C VAL A 119 3.01 -7.98 2.50
N ARG A 120 2.38 -7.23 1.57
CA ARG A 120 2.01 -7.75 0.25
C ARG A 120 3.21 -8.13 -0.60
N MET A 121 4.20 -7.24 -0.74
CA MET A 121 5.41 -7.49 -1.54
C MET A 121 6.20 -8.70 -1.01
N HIS A 122 6.36 -8.82 0.31
CA HIS A 122 7.05 -9.97 0.88
C HIS A 122 6.28 -11.27 0.67
N ALA A 123 4.95 -11.25 0.76
CA ALA A 123 4.13 -12.42 0.48
C ALA A 123 4.17 -12.83 -1.01
N ASN A 124 4.05 -11.87 -1.93
CA ASN A 124 4.12 -12.09 -3.39
C ASN A 124 5.49 -12.63 -3.80
N ASN A 125 6.59 -12.01 -3.33
CA ASN A 125 7.95 -12.47 -3.64
C ASN A 125 8.24 -13.90 -3.19
N ASN A 126 7.48 -14.43 -2.22
CA ASN A 126 7.57 -15.82 -1.75
C ASN A 126 6.45 -16.71 -2.30
N GLN A 127 5.72 -16.26 -3.34
CA GLN A 127 4.64 -17.01 -4.01
C GLN A 127 3.56 -17.49 -3.04
N LEU A 128 3.29 -16.72 -2.00
CA LEU A 128 2.29 -17.09 -0.98
C LEU A 128 0.88 -16.65 -1.36
N ILE A 129 0.78 -15.63 -2.21
CA ILE A 129 -0.49 -14.97 -2.52
C ILE A 129 -0.72 -14.84 -4.02
N GLU A 130 -1.99 -14.75 -4.36
CA GLU A 130 -2.47 -14.44 -5.71
C GLU A 130 -2.94 -12.98 -5.80
N GLN A 131 -3.23 -12.52 -7.02
CA GLN A 131 -3.76 -11.18 -7.24
C GLN A 131 -5.06 -10.96 -6.45
N ARG A 132 -5.23 -9.75 -5.89
CA ARG A 132 -6.42 -9.32 -5.12
C ARG A 132 -6.66 -10.06 -3.80
N GLU A 133 -5.66 -10.77 -3.28
CA GLU A 133 -5.78 -11.41 -1.97
C GLU A 133 -6.01 -10.40 -0.84
N LYS A 134 -6.85 -10.76 0.14
CA LYS A 134 -7.18 -9.88 1.26
C LYS A 134 -5.98 -9.78 2.19
N LEU A 135 -5.74 -8.57 2.73
CA LEU A 135 -4.61 -8.33 3.63
C LEU A 135 -4.63 -9.21 4.90
N VAL A 136 -5.81 -9.65 5.35
CA VAL A 136 -5.93 -10.61 6.46
C VAL A 136 -5.25 -11.94 6.10
N ASP A 137 -5.61 -12.52 4.96
CA ASP A 137 -5.07 -13.79 4.48
C ASP A 137 -3.58 -13.66 4.15
N THR A 138 -3.17 -12.52 3.58
CA THR A 138 -1.77 -12.19 3.33
C THR A 138 -0.93 -12.17 4.62
N ILE A 139 -1.43 -11.54 5.69
CA ILE A 139 -0.75 -11.50 6.99
C ILE A 139 -0.60 -12.92 7.56
N ASP A 140 -1.66 -13.73 7.53
CA ASP A 140 -1.63 -15.08 8.09
C ASP A 140 -0.67 -15.99 7.33
N LYS A 141 -0.70 -15.95 6.00
CA LYS A 141 0.22 -16.71 5.14
C LYS A 141 1.66 -16.29 5.33
N LEU A 142 1.95 -14.98 5.32
CA LEU A 142 3.30 -14.46 5.54
C LEU A 142 3.80 -14.78 6.95
N GLY A 143 2.95 -14.61 7.96
CA GLY A 143 3.26 -14.90 9.35
C GLY A 143 3.64 -16.36 9.56
N LYS A 144 2.84 -17.28 9.00
CA LYS A 144 3.15 -18.72 9.00
C LYS A 144 4.47 -19.01 8.28
N PHE A 145 4.67 -18.45 7.08
CA PHE A 145 5.90 -18.67 6.30
C PHE A 145 7.16 -18.17 7.03
N LYS A 146 7.05 -17.07 7.78
CA LYS A 146 8.14 -16.49 8.57
C LYS A 146 8.24 -17.05 9.99
N ASN A 147 7.43 -18.05 10.35
CA ASN A 147 7.34 -18.63 11.69
C ASN A 147 7.13 -17.57 12.79
N LEU A 148 6.31 -16.55 12.51
CA LEU A 148 5.92 -15.56 13.51
C LEU A 148 5.04 -16.21 14.57
N THR A 149 5.19 -15.75 15.82
CA THR A 149 4.32 -16.18 16.91
C THR A 149 2.89 -15.67 16.70
N ILE A 150 1.92 -16.32 17.35
CA ILE A 150 0.51 -15.89 17.32
C ILE A 150 0.36 -14.43 17.79
N GLU A 151 1.12 -14.03 18.81
CA GLU A 151 1.10 -12.66 19.33
C GLU A 151 1.60 -11.65 18.29
N GLU A 152 2.64 -11.99 17.54
CA GLU A 152 3.17 -11.17 16.45
C GLU A 152 2.19 -11.04 15.29
N ILE A 153 1.55 -12.15 14.90
CA ILE A 153 0.51 -12.13 13.87
C ILE A 153 -0.66 -11.24 14.30
N GLU A 154 -1.09 -11.30 15.57
CA GLU A 154 -2.14 -10.40 16.09
C GLU A 154 -1.69 -8.92 16.06
N LYS A 155 -0.42 -8.61 16.34
CA LYS A 155 0.10 -7.24 16.20
C LYS A 155 0.01 -6.75 14.75
N LEU A 156 0.32 -7.59 13.76
CA LEU A 156 0.13 -7.25 12.34
C LEU A 156 -1.35 -7.03 12.00
N HIS A 157 -2.26 -7.87 12.52
CA HIS A 157 -3.70 -7.69 12.32
C HIS A 157 -4.24 -6.40 12.95
N LYS A 158 -3.67 -5.94 14.07
CA LYS A 158 -3.99 -4.63 14.64
C LYS A 158 -3.57 -3.48 13.70
N GLY A 159 -2.41 -3.59 13.05
CA GLY A 159 -2.01 -2.67 11.97
C GLY A 159 -3.04 -2.63 10.84
N ARG A 160 -3.47 -3.80 10.34
CA ARG A 160 -4.57 -3.91 9.35
C ARG A 160 -5.87 -3.25 9.81
N LYS A 161 -6.29 -3.51 11.06
CA LYS A 161 -7.52 -2.91 11.64
C LYS A 161 -7.43 -1.38 11.64
N PHE A 162 -6.26 -0.80 11.90
CA PHE A 162 -6.08 0.65 11.90
C PHE A 162 -6.21 1.24 10.49
N ILE A 163 -5.65 0.57 9.48
CA ILE A 163 -5.85 0.96 8.08
C ILE A 163 -7.34 0.96 7.71
N ASN A 164 -8.09 -0.05 8.14
CA ASN A 164 -9.52 -0.12 7.89
C ASN A 164 -10.29 1.01 8.62
N MET A 165 -9.87 1.37 9.83
CA MET A 165 -10.42 2.52 10.57
C MET A 165 -10.21 3.83 9.79
N ILE A 166 -9.02 4.04 9.21
CA ILE A 166 -8.75 5.21 8.35
C ILE A 166 -9.63 5.18 7.09
N LYS A 167 -9.69 4.05 6.38
CA LYS A 167 -10.37 3.92 5.08
C LYS A 167 -11.89 4.04 5.17
N HIS A 168 -12.49 3.66 6.30
CA HIS A 168 -13.94 3.50 6.45
C HIS A 168 -14.55 4.26 7.63
N PHE A 169 -13.73 4.99 8.40
CA PHE A 169 -14.17 5.68 9.61
C PHE A 169 -14.89 4.75 10.61
N ASN A 170 -14.41 3.50 10.72
CA ASN A 170 -14.99 2.47 11.56
C ASN A 170 -14.36 2.46 12.96
N ASN A 171 -15.14 2.22 14.01
CA ASN A 171 -14.69 2.12 15.41
C ASN A 171 -13.91 0.82 15.70
N GLN A 172 -12.75 0.64 15.07
CA GLN A 172 -11.87 -0.52 15.31
C GLN A 172 -10.99 -0.34 16.55
N PHE A 173 -10.75 0.90 16.96
CA PHE A 173 -10.01 1.27 18.17
C PHE A 173 -10.81 2.31 18.97
N PRO A 174 -10.61 2.39 20.30
CA PRO A 174 -11.27 3.40 21.13
C PRO A 174 -10.90 4.82 20.75
N THR A 175 -9.64 5.05 20.38
CA THR A 175 -9.14 6.35 19.95
C THR A 175 -8.21 6.24 18.75
N TRP A 176 -8.01 7.35 18.03
CA TRP A 176 -6.98 7.45 16.99
C TRP A 176 -5.58 7.17 17.53
N ASN A 177 -5.28 7.62 18.76
CA ASN A 177 -4.00 7.39 19.40
C ASN A 177 -3.73 5.89 19.67
N ASP A 178 -4.75 5.13 20.06
CA ASP A 178 -4.61 3.67 20.23
C ASP A 178 -4.34 2.97 18.90
N GLY A 179 -5.00 3.42 17.84
CA GLY A 179 -4.73 2.97 16.48
C GLY A 179 -3.31 3.31 15.99
N ILE A 180 -2.82 4.53 16.28
CA ILE A 180 -1.46 4.96 15.95
C ILE A 180 -0.41 4.10 16.67
N LYS A 181 -0.62 3.80 17.96
CA LYS A 181 0.25 2.90 18.72
C LYS A 181 0.27 1.50 18.09
N ALA A 182 -0.90 0.96 17.77
CA ALA A 182 -1.02 -0.34 17.11
C ALA A 182 -0.28 -0.39 15.77
N MET A 183 -0.43 0.65 14.94
CA MET A 183 0.27 0.75 13.65
C MET A 183 1.78 0.85 13.82
N THR A 184 2.24 1.67 14.75
CA THR A 184 3.67 1.81 15.06
C THR A 184 4.26 0.46 15.49
N ILE A 185 3.60 -0.25 16.41
CA ILE A 185 4.03 -1.58 16.86
C ILE A 185 4.07 -2.57 15.68
N ALA A 186 3.03 -2.59 14.85
CA ALA A 186 2.98 -3.48 13.70
C ALA A 186 4.10 -3.21 12.69
N TYR A 187 4.44 -1.94 12.44
CA TYR A 187 5.52 -1.57 11.53
C TYR A 187 6.91 -1.83 12.10
N GLU A 188 7.13 -1.58 13.40
CA GLU A 188 8.40 -1.95 14.07
C GLU A 188 8.62 -3.47 14.07
N LEU A 189 7.54 -4.26 14.16
CA LEU A 189 7.61 -5.70 14.01
C LEU A 189 8.10 -6.10 12.61
N LEU A 190 7.57 -5.46 11.55
CA LEU A 190 8.08 -5.69 10.18
C LEU A 190 9.58 -5.35 10.08
N LYS A 191 10.04 -4.26 10.69
CA LYS A 191 11.48 -3.90 10.70
C LYS A 191 12.33 -4.97 11.40
N THR A 192 11.88 -5.42 12.56
CA THR A 192 12.58 -6.45 13.36
C THR A 192 12.79 -7.73 12.54
N HIS A 193 11.77 -8.13 11.78
CA HIS A 193 11.81 -9.33 10.93
C HIS A 193 12.38 -9.08 9.52
N LYS A 194 12.90 -7.88 9.24
CA LYS A 194 13.42 -7.48 7.92
C LYS A 194 12.39 -7.66 6.80
N LEU A 195 11.12 -7.39 7.13
CA LEU A 195 9.97 -7.45 6.23
C LEU A 195 9.57 -6.06 5.71
N THR A 196 10.42 -5.04 5.86
CA THR A 196 10.21 -3.73 5.22
C THR A 196 10.73 -3.73 3.78
N ILE A 197 10.35 -2.70 3.01
CA ILE A 197 10.80 -2.48 1.62
C ILE A 197 11.69 -1.24 1.47
N ILE A 198 12.20 -0.71 2.59
CA ILE A 198 13.11 0.46 2.66
C ILE A 198 14.48 0.01 3.16
#